data_AF-A0AAE0LDS0-F1
#
_entry.id   AF-A0AAE0LDS0-F1
#
_cell.length_a   1.000
_cell.length_b   1.000
_cell.length_c   1.000
_cell.angle_alpha   90.00
_cell.angle_beta   90.00
_cell.angle_gamma   90.00
#
_symmetry.space_group_name_H-M   'P 1'
#
loop_
_entity.id
_entity.type
_entity.pdbx_description
1 polymer ?
#
loop_
_entity_poly.entity_id
_entity_poly.type
_entity_poly.pdbx_seq_one_letter_code
_entity_poly.pdbx_strand_id
1 'polypeptide(L)'
;MELNCATMSTPIAFSSMMRFSPAQGEIHRHKTSGKASSPSFLLPQASASSASAGPSSSQSFPEVVSGISFRDSISQGFRGMSVAHVKRNGSSNDPRASSRNGISAVFAPEAPDETDKDDKSVGSAERVNLPGLNGLQQSGLSGLITGEFTVTAKQPIEYVVKEVSGLLDPQNRTLLSDVIPNSFPYQLTEEKITEGQQRRVVVVDHTIEVLYGQQIRQYMEHNDVDYKIISLKPGEAHKNFDQVYEIANQIEEWGINRRKEPIIAIGGGVLLDIAGLAANLFRRNTPIIKVPTTLMAVVDASIGVKTAVNFEHHKNKLGTYCAPLATFYDLAFLETLDKRNLSNGSAEILKMACVKDEMLFELLEVYGEELIENNCQGGSCSMAVRRSIQGMLEELEPNLWEHILVRVVDYGHSISTEVEMVALEGDEPLLHGEAVNIDMAITTQMAFNRGLITTSERSRVFQVMADLGLSVWHPAATAEICWKGIDDMSRARDGFQRVPLMRGIGRATFVNDITEEEVARAVEYCQRLHEKKLVKSGSIKARPTVAVMV
;
A
#
# COMPACT_ATOMS: atom_id res chain seq x y z
N MET A 1 23.29 1.54 53.92
CA MET A 1 24.20 0.85 54.86
C MET A 1 25.37 0.37 54.02
N GLU A 2 26.51 1.06 54.14
CA GLU A 2 27.77 0.73 53.45
C GLU A 2 28.53 -0.39 54.18
N LEU A 3 29.27 -1.19 53.40
CA LEU A 3 30.60 -1.79 53.65
C LEU A 3 30.92 -2.70 52.43
N ASN A 4 31.79 -2.28 51.49
CA ASN A 4 33.25 -2.53 51.40
C ASN A 4 33.62 -4.04 51.39
N CYS A 5 34.51 -4.59 50.54
CA CYS A 5 35.57 -4.05 49.67
C CYS A 5 36.19 -5.16 48.78
N ALA A 6 36.91 -4.74 47.73
CA ALA A 6 38.10 -5.32 47.06
C ALA A 6 38.00 -6.67 46.29
N THR A 7 38.16 -6.79 44.95
CA THR A 7 39.18 -6.39 43.93
C THR A 7 40.39 -7.34 43.76
N MET A 8 40.54 -7.90 42.55
CA MET A 8 41.79 -8.07 41.75
C MET A 8 41.36 -8.07 40.27
N SER A 9 41.61 -7.06 39.40
CA SER A 9 42.85 -6.63 38.71
C SER A 9 43.44 -7.74 37.82
N THR A 10 43.71 -7.69 36.50
CA THR A 10 43.74 -6.74 35.34
C THR A 10 44.36 -7.55 34.15
N PRO A 11 44.65 -7.05 32.92
CA PRO A 11 44.04 -6.08 32.00
C PRO A 11 43.79 -6.72 30.58
N ILE A 12 43.16 -6.03 29.60
CA ILE A 12 43.80 -5.48 28.38
C ILE A 12 42.74 -4.68 27.61
N ALA A 13 43.16 -3.53 27.10
CA ALA A 13 42.37 -2.47 26.46
C ALA A 13 41.95 -2.78 25.00
N PHE A 14 40.81 -2.22 24.59
CA PHE A 14 40.67 -1.55 23.28
C PHE A 14 39.73 -0.34 23.40
N SER A 15 40.21 0.78 22.87
CA SER A 15 39.63 2.12 22.88
C SER A 15 38.85 2.36 21.58
N SER A 16 37.73 3.08 21.66
CA SER A 16 37.42 4.26 20.82
C SER A 16 35.91 4.48 20.65
N MET A 17 35.34 5.40 21.44
CA MET A 17 34.05 6.03 21.21
C MET A 17 34.14 7.02 20.03
N MET A 18 33.23 6.94 19.06
CA MET A 18 32.95 8.05 18.15
C MET A 18 31.91 8.98 18.79
N ARG A 19 32.34 10.18 19.18
CA ARG A 19 31.47 11.35 19.37
C ARG A 19 31.69 12.26 18.18
N PHE A 20 30.63 12.56 17.44
CA PHE A 20 30.63 13.66 16.46
C PHE A 20 30.43 14.98 17.20
N SER A 21 31.36 15.92 17.01
CA SER A 21 31.24 17.32 17.39
C SER A 21 31.37 18.17 16.12
N PRO A 22 30.56 19.23 15.93
CA PRO A 22 30.58 20.04 14.73
C PRO A 22 31.75 21.04 14.78
N ALA A 23 32.60 21.02 13.75
CA ALA A 23 33.67 21.98 13.58
C ALA A 23 33.10 23.33 13.10
N GLN A 24 33.30 24.36 13.91
CA GLN A 24 33.22 25.76 13.50
C GLN A 24 34.37 26.07 12.55
N GLY A 25 34.06 26.54 11.34
CA GLY A 25 35.00 27.12 10.40
C GLY A 25 34.67 28.59 10.18
N GLU A 26 35.45 29.48 10.79
CA GLU A 26 35.47 30.89 10.46
C GLU A 26 35.96 31.09 9.02
N ILE A 27 35.19 31.83 8.21
CA ILE A 27 35.68 32.34 6.92
C ILE A 27 35.59 33.86 6.91
N HIS A 28 36.78 34.46 6.76
CA HIS A 28 37.03 35.88 6.63
C HIS A 28 36.22 36.56 5.51
N ARG A 29 35.60 37.69 5.86
CA ARG A 29 35.10 38.69 4.91
C ARG A 29 36.27 39.37 4.19
N HIS A 30 36.34 39.23 2.86
CA HIS A 30 37.03 40.19 2.00
C HIS A 30 36.05 40.81 1.00
N LYS A 31 35.87 42.13 1.10
CA LYS A 31 35.23 42.98 0.10
C LYS A 31 36.20 43.17 -1.08
N THR A 32 35.73 42.95 -2.30
CA THR A 32 36.22 43.66 -3.49
C THR A 32 35.08 43.88 -4.48
N SER A 33 34.89 45.15 -4.82
CA SER A 33 34.06 45.70 -5.88
C SER A 33 34.59 45.37 -7.28
N GLY A 34 33.70 45.13 -8.24
CA GLY A 34 34.06 45.10 -9.67
C GLY A 34 32.84 44.94 -10.58
N LYS A 35 32.54 45.98 -11.37
CA LYS A 35 31.53 46.03 -12.43
C LYS A 35 31.86 45.06 -13.58
N ALA A 36 30.85 44.45 -14.22
CA ALA A 36 30.47 44.72 -15.62
C ALA A 36 29.63 43.60 -16.27
N SER A 37 28.56 44.05 -16.97
CA SER A 37 27.98 43.58 -18.24
C SER A 37 27.41 42.15 -18.42
N SER A 38 26.10 42.16 -18.71
CA SER A 38 25.22 41.20 -19.40
C SER A 38 25.77 40.70 -20.76
N PRO A 39 25.20 39.62 -21.38
CA PRO A 39 23.90 39.77 -22.06
C PRO A 39 22.92 38.60 -21.93
N SER A 40 21.66 39.00 -21.99
CA SER A 40 20.42 38.21 -22.06
C SER A 40 20.20 37.66 -23.47
N PHE A 41 19.70 36.42 -23.58
CA PHE A 41 19.18 35.88 -24.84
C PHE A 41 17.66 36.11 -24.94
N LEU A 42 17.28 36.88 -25.97
CA LEU A 42 15.93 37.13 -26.46
C LEU A 42 15.53 36.02 -27.44
N LEU A 43 14.28 35.55 -27.36
CA LEU A 43 13.54 35.00 -28.50
C LEU A 43 12.14 35.64 -28.54
N PRO A 44 11.56 35.83 -29.75
CA PRO A 44 10.75 37.01 -30.03
C PRO A 44 9.24 36.79 -29.88
N GLN A 45 8.53 37.88 -29.54
CA GLN A 45 7.09 38.00 -29.73
C GLN A 45 6.75 38.31 -31.20
N ALA A 46 5.68 37.70 -31.70
CA ALA A 46 4.93 38.17 -32.85
C ALA A 46 3.46 38.31 -32.46
N SER A 47 2.87 39.46 -32.78
CA SER A 47 1.50 39.86 -32.44
C SER A 47 0.51 39.71 -33.60
N ALA A 48 -0.63 39.11 -33.27
CA ALA A 48 -2.02 39.41 -33.67
C ALA A 48 -2.50 39.32 -35.14
N SER A 49 -3.52 38.47 -35.35
CA SER A 49 -4.76 38.85 -36.06
C SER A 49 -5.94 37.94 -35.70
N SER A 50 -7.11 38.56 -35.61
CA SER A 50 -8.45 38.06 -35.25
C SER A 50 -9.06 36.96 -36.14
N ALA A 51 -9.81 36.02 -35.55
CA ALA A 51 -11.03 35.42 -36.14
C ALA A 51 -11.84 34.63 -35.08
N SER A 52 -13.16 34.61 -35.29
CA SER A 52 -14.25 34.18 -34.40
C SER A 52 -14.67 32.70 -34.53
N ALA A 53 -15.24 32.18 -33.43
CA ALA A 53 -16.34 31.19 -33.30
C ALA A 53 -16.15 29.69 -33.68
N GLY A 54 -16.50 28.80 -32.73
CA GLY A 54 -16.88 27.40 -32.96
C GLY A 54 -16.49 26.43 -31.81
N PRO A 55 -17.37 25.51 -31.35
CA PRO A 55 -17.24 24.86 -30.04
C PRO A 55 -16.25 23.69 -30.04
N SER A 56 -15.42 23.62 -28.99
CA SER A 56 -14.49 22.51 -28.75
C SER A 56 -15.20 21.30 -28.14
N SER A 57 -15.03 20.18 -28.83
CA SER A 57 -15.36 18.81 -28.45
C SER A 57 -14.98 18.46 -27.00
N SER A 58 -15.94 17.89 -26.27
CA SER A 58 -15.74 17.21 -24.99
C SER A 58 -14.78 16.03 -25.14
N GLN A 59 -13.63 16.09 -24.47
CA GLN A 59 -12.81 14.91 -24.22
C GLN A 59 -13.45 14.11 -23.09
N SER A 60 -13.93 12.91 -23.40
CA SER A 60 -14.44 11.93 -22.45
C SER A 60 -13.28 11.28 -21.70
N PHE A 61 -13.22 11.46 -20.38
CA PHE A 61 -12.37 10.68 -19.49
C PHE A 61 -13.03 9.32 -19.19
N PRO A 62 -12.25 8.25 -18.98
CA PRO A 62 -12.82 6.92 -18.74
C PRO A 62 -13.59 6.89 -17.42
N GLU A 63 -14.89 6.59 -17.50
CA GLU A 63 -15.70 6.20 -16.34
C GLU A 63 -15.33 4.77 -15.95
N VAL A 64 -14.91 4.56 -14.70
CA VAL A 64 -14.79 3.23 -14.10
C VAL A 64 -16.14 2.90 -13.49
N VAL A 65 -16.91 2.05 -14.17
CA VAL A 65 -18.18 1.51 -13.66
C VAL A 65 -17.98 0.02 -13.40
N SER A 66 -17.91 -0.35 -12.12
CA SER A 66 -18.02 -1.75 -11.69
C SER A 66 -19.14 -1.86 -10.66
N GLY A 67 -20.35 -2.17 -11.14
CA GLY A 67 -21.50 -2.45 -10.29
C GLY A 67 -22.13 -3.78 -10.69
N ILE A 68 -22.08 -4.76 -9.79
CA ILE A 68 -22.92 -5.97 -9.87
C ILE A 68 -24.26 -5.60 -9.22
N SER A 69 -25.31 -5.48 -10.02
CA SER A 69 -26.69 -5.34 -9.54
C SER A 69 -27.23 -6.72 -9.17
N PHE A 70 -27.61 -6.91 -7.90
CA PHE A 70 -28.22 -8.14 -7.41
C PHE A 70 -29.73 -7.95 -7.16
N ARG A 71 -30.54 -8.27 -8.15
CA ARG A 71 -31.89 -8.80 -7.95
C ARG A 71 -31.87 -10.20 -8.58
N ASP A 72 -32.33 -11.18 -7.82
CA ASP A 72 -32.38 -12.62 -8.12
C ASP A 72 -31.17 -13.45 -7.66
N SER A 73 -30.98 -13.62 -6.35
CA SER A 73 -30.67 -14.95 -5.77
C SER A 73 -31.05 -14.99 -4.29
N ILE A 74 -32.34 -15.17 -4.02
CA ILE A 74 -32.80 -15.92 -2.84
C ILE A 74 -33.74 -16.99 -3.39
N SER A 75 -33.20 -18.17 -3.68
CA SER A 75 -33.89 -19.46 -3.48
C SER A 75 -33.12 -20.60 -4.16
N GLN A 76 -32.84 -21.66 -3.39
CA GLN A 76 -32.42 -23.01 -3.82
C GLN A 76 -30.96 -23.11 -4.29
N GLY A 77 -30.10 -24.00 -3.80
CA GLY A 77 -30.31 -25.33 -3.25
C GLY A 77 -29.33 -26.26 -3.95
N PHE A 78 -28.34 -26.77 -3.21
CA PHE A 78 -27.31 -27.72 -3.68
C PHE A 78 -27.88 -28.87 -4.53
N ARG A 79 -27.25 -29.18 -5.69
CA ARG A 79 -27.03 -30.56 -6.20
C ARG A 79 -26.19 -30.59 -7.50
N GLY A 80 -24.98 -31.14 -7.38
CA GLY A 80 -24.47 -32.33 -8.11
C GLY A 80 -24.34 -32.36 -9.65
N MET A 81 -23.12 -32.79 -10.07
CA MET A 81 -22.79 -33.56 -11.31
C MET A 81 -22.88 -32.79 -12.65
N SER A 82 -22.15 -33.07 -13.73
CA SER A 82 -21.07 -34.01 -14.10
C SER A 82 -20.53 -33.56 -15.47
N VAL A 83 -19.29 -33.95 -15.75
CA VAL A 83 -18.58 -33.94 -17.04
C VAL A 83 -19.44 -34.39 -18.24
N ALA A 84 -19.33 -33.70 -19.38
CA ALA A 84 -19.50 -34.31 -20.71
C ALA A 84 -18.84 -33.48 -21.84
N HIS A 85 -17.96 -34.15 -22.58
CA HIS A 85 -17.51 -33.82 -23.94
C HIS A 85 -18.69 -33.73 -24.92
N VAL A 86 -18.67 -32.76 -25.85
CA VAL A 86 -19.31 -32.93 -27.18
C VAL A 86 -18.53 -32.16 -28.27
N LYS A 87 -18.03 -32.93 -29.24
CA LYS A 87 -17.63 -32.50 -30.61
C LYS A 87 -18.84 -31.97 -31.38
N ARG A 88 -18.66 -31.02 -32.31
CA ARG A 88 -19.35 -31.06 -33.60
C ARG A 88 -18.70 -30.20 -34.69
N ASN A 89 -18.49 -30.85 -35.84
CA ASN A 89 -18.25 -30.26 -37.15
C ASN A 89 -19.55 -29.68 -37.72
N GLY A 90 -19.41 -28.63 -38.56
CA GLY A 90 -19.88 -28.70 -39.95
C GLY A 90 -21.10 -27.87 -40.39
N SER A 91 -20.83 -26.91 -41.29
CA SER A 91 -21.67 -26.38 -42.41
C SER A 91 -22.92 -25.57 -42.04
N SER A 92 -23.38 -24.54 -42.76
CA SER A 92 -22.95 -23.79 -43.96
C SER A 92 -23.94 -22.62 -44.14
N ASN A 93 -23.48 -21.44 -44.57
CA ASN A 93 -24.05 -20.68 -45.71
C ASN A 93 -23.45 -19.27 -45.81
N ASP A 94 -22.82 -19.03 -46.96
CA ASP A 94 -22.52 -17.74 -47.63
C ASP A 94 -23.86 -17.12 -48.18
N PRO A 95 -23.98 -15.90 -48.78
CA PRO A 95 -22.97 -15.20 -49.58
C PRO A 95 -22.91 -13.65 -49.62
N ARG A 96 -21.74 -13.13 -50.05
CA ARG A 96 -21.48 -12.14 -51.15
C ARG A 96 -20.38 -11.12 -50.81
N ALA A 97 -19.28 -11.12 -51.58
CA ALA A 97 -18.96 -10.10 -52.60
C ALA A 97 -17.47 -10.14 -53.07
N SER A 98 -17.30 -10.57 -54.32
CA SER A 98 -16.29 -10.26 -55.35
C SER A 98 -15.09 -9.31 -55.06
N SER A 99 -13.86 -9.77 -55.37
CA SER A 99 -13.15 -9.43 -56.63
C SER A 99 -11.93 -10.35 -56.87
N ARG A 100 -11.79 -10.80 -58.13
CA ARG A 100 -10.77 -11.68 -58.75
C ARG A 100 -9.59 -10.82 -59.26
N ASN A 101 -8.42 -11.28 -59.69
CA ASN A 101 -7.53 -12.44 -59.54
C ASN A 101 -6.27 -12.06 -60.33
N GLY A 102 -5.09 -12.46 -59.88
CA GLY A 102 -3.86 -12.56 -60.68
C GLY A 102 -3.00 -13.71 -60.14
N ILE A 103 -2.94 -14.82 -60.88
CA ILE A 103 -2.22 -16.09 -60.62
C ILE A 103 -1.20 -16.23 -61.77
N SER A 104 0.07 -16.64 -61.61
CA SER A 104 0.61 -18.02 -61.53
C SER A 104 2.16 -17.91 -61.54
N ALA A 105 2.96 -18.52 -60.66
CA ALA A 105 3.43 -19.93 -60.57
C ALA A 105 4.73 -20.26 -61.36
N VAL A 106 5.75 -20.70 -60.59
CA VAL A 106 6.67 -21.84 -60.75
C VAL A 106 7.70 -21.85 -61.91
N PHE A 107 9.00 -21.97 -61.56
CA PHE A 107 9.90 -23.07 -61.95
C PHE A 107 11.19 -23.05 -61.08
N ALA A 108 11.58 -24.20 -60.52
CA ALA A 108 12.93 -24.49 -60.03
C ALA A 108 13.76 -25.14 -61.16
N PRO A 109 15.10 -25.07 -61.14
CA PRO A 109 15.83 -26.27 -60.70
C PRO A 109 17.18 -26.05 -59.96
N GLU A 110 17.49 -27.06 -59.15
CA GLU A 110 18.78 -27.74 -58.88
C GLU A 110 20.02 -26.99 -58.34
N ALA A 111 20.55 -27.56 -57.25
CA ALA A 111 21.84 -27.28 -56.66
C ALA A 111 23.00 -27.96 -57.43
N PRO A 112 24.24 -27.47 -57.26
CA PRO A 112 25.40 -28.33 -57.31
C PRO A 112 26.18 -28.33 -55.98
N ASP A 113 26.86 -29.46 -55.84
CA ASP A 113 27.60 -30.00 -54.71
C ASP A 113 29.03 -29.42 -54.58
N GLU A 114 29.56 -29.54 -53.36
CA GLU A 114 30.95 -29.49 -52.85
C GLU A 114 32.12 -28.96 -53.72
N THR A 115 32.96 -28.10 -53.14
CA THR A 115 34.35 -28.46 -52.75
C THR A 115 35.08 -27.35 -51.98
N ASP A 116 35.81 -27.82 -50.98
CA ASP A 116 36.58 -27.15 -49.94
C ASP A 116 37.87 -26.45 -50.44
N LYS A 117 38.23 -25.31 -49.82
CA LYS A 117 39.62 -24.91 -49.49
C LYS A 117 39.72 -23.51 -48.86
N ASP A 118 40.07 -23.53 -47.57
CA ASP A 118 41.02 -22.66 -46.86
C ASP A 118 40.84 -21.14 -46.98
N ASP A 119 40.22 -20.54 -45.95
CA ASP A 119 40.83 -19.36 -45.33
C ASP A 119 40.73 -19.42 -43.79
N LYS A 120 41.90 -19.50 -43.16
CA LYS A 120 42.08 -19.50 -41.70
C LYS A 120 42.17 -18.04 -41.22
N SER A 121 41.03 -17.44 -40.92
CA SER A 121 40.88 -16.40 -39.87
C SER A 121 39.38 -16.15 -39.70
N VAL A 122 38.70 -16.72 -38.70
CA VAL A 122 38.55 -16.16 -37.34
C VAL A 122 38.30 -17.33 -36.37
N GLY A 123 39.37 -17.89 -35.80
CA GLY A 123 39.24 -18.77 -34.64
C GLY A 123 39.01 -17.96 -33.38
N SER A 124 37.74 -17.64 -33.04
CA SER A 124 37.29 -17.28 -31.66
C SER A 124 35.84 -16.77 -31.53
N ALA A 125 34.94 -16.93 -32.51
CA ALA A 125 33.62 -16.26 -32.47
C ALA A 125 32.43 -17.10 -31.97
N GLU A 126 32.58 -18.41 -31.76
CA GLU A 126 31.50 -19.27 -31.21
C GLU A 126 31.95 -19.99 -29.94
N ARG A 127 32.33 -19.24 -28.91
CA ARG A 127 32.19 -19.77 -27.54
C ARG A 127 30.78 -19.41 -27.06
N VAL A 128 29.79 -20.14 -27.57
CA VAL A 128 28.45 -20.16 -26.97
C VAL A 128 28.64 -20.68 -25.55
N ASN A 129 28.31 -19.89 -24.54
CA ASN A 129 28.38 -20.33 -23.15
C ASN A 129 27.62 -21.66 -23.02
N LEU A 130 28.21 -22.62 -22.27
CA LEU A 130 27.51 -23.85 -21.91
C LEU A 130 26.16 -23.50 -21.26
N PRO A 131 25.13 -24.37 -21.39
CA PRO A 131 23.86 -24.16 -20.71
C PRO A 131 24.09 -23.92 -19.21
N GLY A 132 23.31 -23.01 -18.63
CA GLY A 132 23.38 -22.70 -17.20
C GLY A 132 23.04 -23.89 -16.30
N LEU A 133 23.07 -23.68 -14.98
CA LEU A 133 22.93 -24.66 -13.89
C LEU A 133 21.77 -25.68 -14.00
N ASN A 134 20.81 -25.49 -14.90
CA ASN A 134 19.61 -26.33 -15.03
C ASN A 134 19.71 -27.35 -16.17
N GLY A 135 20.83 -27.44 -16.90
CA GLY A 135 20.99 -28.34 -18.06
C GLY A 135 20.09 -28.01 -19.26
N LEU A 136 19.29 -26.94 -19.15
CA LEU A 136 18.48 -26.37 -20.22
C LEU A 136 19.29 -25.28 -20.94
N GLN A 137 19.28 -25.27 -22.27
CA GLN A 137 19.65 -24.08 -23.04
C GLN A 137 18.62 -22.99 -22.70
N GLN A 138 18.97 -22.04 -21.83
CA GLN A 138 17.95 -21.25 -21.12
C GLN A 138 18.15 -19.73 -21.10
N SER A 139 18.93 -19.18 -22.02
CA SER A 139 18.80 -17.75 -22.30
C SER A 139 18.71 -17.50 -23.78
N GLY A 140 17.53 -17.07 -24.25
CA GLY A 140 17.37 -16.41 -25.55
C GLY A 140 18.04 -15.03 -25.60
N LEU A 141 19.05 -14.80 -24.76
CA LEU A 141 19.87 -13.60 -24.71
C LEU A 141 20.73 -13.58 -25.99
N SER A 142 20.30 -12.80 -26.97
CA SER A 142 21.16 -12.30 -28.04
C SER A 142 21.96 -11.10 -27.53
N GLY A 143 23.09 -10.81 -28.18
CA GLY A 143 23.91 -9.65 -27.80
C GLY A 143 25.41 -9.88 -27.82
N LEU A 144 25.87 -11.13 -27.92
CA LEU A 144 27.30 -11.43 -27.86
C LEU A 144 28.09 -10.74 -28.98
N ILE A 145 27.52 -10.68 -30.19
CA ILE A 145 28.16 -10.04 -31.36
C ILE A 145 27.93 -8.53 -31.36
N THR A 146 26.75 -8.06 -30.95
CA THR A 146 26.40 -6.63 -30.95
C THR A 146 26.95 -5.87 -29.75
N GLY A 147 27.32 -6.57 -28.67
CA GLY A 147 27.63 -6.01 -27.35
C GLY A 147 26.39 -5.54 -26.57
N GLU A 148 25.19 -5.70 -27.13
CA GLU A 148 23.92 -5.21 -26.58
C GLU A 148 23.07 -6.39 -26.12
N PHE A 149 22.78 -6.46 -24.82
CA PHE A 149 22.04 -7.56 -24.20
C PHE A 149 20.75 -7.05 -23.56
N THR A 150 19.63 -7.70 -23.86
CA THR A 150 18.32 -7.39 -23.27
C THR A 150 17.81 -8.58 -22.47
N VAL A 151 17.56 -8.36 -21.18
CA VAL A 151 17.01 -9.39 -20.26
C VAL A 151 15.54 -9.10 -20.01
N THR A 152 14.69 -10.08 -20.32
CA THR A 152 13.26 -10.04 -19.97
C THR A 152 12.94 -11.19 -19.02
N ALA A 153 12.38 -10.88 -17.87
CA ALA A 153 11.92 -11.86 -16.88
C ALA A 153 10.49 -11.55 -16.45
N LYS A 154 9.74 -12.60 -16.12
CA LYS A 154 8.41 -12.50 -15.51
C LYS A 154 8.44 -13.20 -14.17
N GLN A 155 7.82 -12.58 -13.19
CA GLN A 155 7.82 -13.05 -11.81
C GLN A 155 6.37 -13.06 -11.30
N PRO A 156 5.72 -14.23 -11.17
CA PRO A 156 4.34 -14.32 -10.69
C PRO A 156 4.27 -13.96 -9.21
N ILE A 157 3.17 -13.35 -8.79
CA ILE A 157 2.86 -13.03 -7.40
C ILE A 157 1.52 -13.69 -7.06
N GLU A 158 1.50 -14.50 -6.00
CA GLU A 158 0.29 -15.12 -5.47
C GLU A 158 0.32 -15.08 -3.95
N TYR A 159 -0.79 -14.66 -3.33
CA TYR A 159 -0.96 -14.65 -1.89
C TYR A 159 -2.43 -14.74 -1.52
N VAL A 160 -2.71 -15.19 -0.30
CA VAL A 160 -4.08 -15.37 0.20
C VAL A 160 -4.41 -14.29 1.22
N VAL A 161 -5.61 -13.74 1.14
CA VAL A 161 -6.23 -12.97 2.22
C VAL A 161 -7.43 -13.78 2.72
N LYS A 162 -7.37 -14.28 3.95
CA LYS A 162 -8.34 -15.25 4.48
C LYS A 162 -8.84 -14.84 5.86
N GLU A 163 -10.16 -14.82 6.00
CA GLU A 163 -10.83 -14.73 7.30
C GLU A 163 -10.68 -16.07 8.03
N VAL A 164 -10.32 -16.00 9.31
CA VAL A 164 -10.13 -17.17 10.17
C VAL A 164 -10.82 -16.87 11.49
N SER A 165 -11.46 -17.87 12.09
CA SER A 165 -11.98 -17.78 13.46
C SER A 165 -11.14 -18.64 14.38
N GLY A 166 -10.73 -18.07 15.52
CA GLY A 166 -9.87 -18.76 16.49
C GLY A 166 -8.48 -19.04 15.93
N LEU A 167 -7.82 -18.04 15.32
CA LEU A 167 -6.52 -18.24 14.67
C LEU A 167 -5.43 -18.73 15.64
N LEU A 168 -5.49 -18.32 16.91
CA LEU A 168 -4.58 -18.75 17.96
C LEU A 168 -5.09 -19.94 18.79
N ASP A 169 -6.22 -20.57 18.39
CA ASP A 169 -6.62 -21.85 18.96
C ASP A 169 -5.56 -22.90 18.60
N PRO A 170 -4.93 -23.59 19.58
CA PRO A 170 -3.92 -24.61 19.30
C PRO A 170 -4.35 -25.71 18.31
N GLN A 171 -5.66 -25.99 18.18
CA GLN A 171 -6.20 -26.95 17.21
C GLN A 171 -6.30 -26.40 15.78
N ASN A 172 -6.32 -25.07 15.63
CA ASN A 172 -6.43 -24.42 14.34
C ASN A 172 -5.08 -24.35 13.63
N ARG A 173 -4.81 -25.25 12.69
CA ARG A 173 -3.50 -25.31 12.01
C ARG A 173 -3.27 -24.24 10.93
N THR A 174 -4.26 -23.38 10.63
CA THR A 174 -4.20 -22.43 9.50
C THR A 174 -2.94 -21.56 9.51
N LEU A 175 -2.49 -21.07 10.67
CA LEU A 175 -1.29 -20.23 10.78
C LEU A 175 0.01 -20.95 10.35
N LEU A 176 0.04 -22.29 10.43
CA LEU A 176 1.22 -23.10 10.11
C LEU A 176 1.13 -23.83 8.77
N SER A 177 -0.08 -24.20 8.33
CA SER A 177 -0.30 -25.11 7.19
C SER A 177 -0.95 -24.48 5.97
N ASP A 178 -1.69 -23.38 6.11
CA ASP A 178 -2.52 -22.84 5.02
C ASP A 178 -1.82 -21.71 4.24
N VAL A 179 -0.49 -21.76 4.19
CA VAL A 179 0.29 -20.92 3.27
C VAL A 179 0.41 -21.62 1.94
N ILE A 180 0.26 -20.89 0.83
CA ILE A 180 0.51 -21.45 -0.50
C ILE A 180 2.01 -21.75 -0.58
N PRO A 181 2.42 -23.03 -0.68
CA PRO A 181 3.83 -23.35 -0.89
C PRO A 181 4.26 -22.75 -2.23
N ASN A 182 5.47 -22.18 -2.30
CA ASN A 182 6.05 -21.66 -3.53
C ASN A 182 5.32 -20.45 -4.15
N SER A 183 4.49 -19.73 -3.40
CA SER A 183 3.77 -18.57 -3.95
C SER A 183 4.68 -17.38 -4.21
N PHE A 184 5.77 -17.21 -3.43
CA PHE A 184 6.84 -16.28 -3.78
C PHE A 184 8.14 -16.34 -2.95
N PRO A 185 9.35 -16.31 -3.56
CA PRO A 185 9.58 -16.59 -4.97
C PRO A 185 9.20 -18.04 -5.26
N TYR A 186 8.70 -18.26 -6.47
CA TYR A 186 8.40 -19.59 -6.98
C TYR A 186 9.65 -20.48 -6.85
N GLN A 187 9.60 -21.47 -5.95
CA GLN A 187 10.64 -22.51 -5.95
C GLN A 187 10.35 -23.42 -7.14
N LEU A 188 11.34 -23.64 -7.99
CA LEU A 188 11.25 -24.49 -9.20
C LEU A 188 11.02 -25.97 -8.89
N THR A 189 10.93 -26.35 -7.61
CA THR A 189 10.81 -27.74 -7.15
C THR A 189 9.78 -27.86 -6.04
N GLU A 190 8.88 -28.85 -6.15
CA GLU A 190 8.06 -29.35 -5.05
C GLU A 190 8.94 -30.10 -4.03
N GLU A 191 9.88 -29.42 -3.39
CA GLU A 191 10.45 -29.97 -2.17
C GLU A 191 9.33 -30.01 -1.13
N LYS A 192 8.85 -31.22 -0.81
CA LYS A 192 8.03 -31.45 0.37
C LYS A 192 8.68 -30.73 1.54
N ILE A 193 7.93 -29.88 2.24
CA ILE A 193 8.34 -29.32 3.52
C ILE A 193 8.69 -30.54 4.39
N THR A 194 9.99 -30.69 4.63
CA THR A 194 10.63 -31.93 5.08
C THR A 194 10.24 -32.28 6.51
N GLU A 195 10.22 -33.58 6.78
CA GLU A 195 10.09 -34.19 8.12
C GLU A 195 11.05 -33.52 9.12
N GLY A 196 10.51 -33.02 10.24
CA GLY A 196 11.24 -32.34 11.30
C GLY A 196 10.37 -31.31 12.04
N GLN A 197 10.84 -30.87 13.22
CA GLN A 197 10.19 -29.82 14.01
C GLN A 197 10.19 -28.50 13.22
N GLN A 198 9.04 -27.82 13.14
CA GLN A 198 8.96 -26.54 12.44
C GLN A 198 9.67 -25.44 13.25
N ARG A 199 10.27 -24.46 12.56
CA ARG A 199 10.86 -23.26 13.19
C ARG A 199 10.17 -21.99 12.72
N ARG A 200 9.88 -21.06 13.64
CA ARG A 200 9.23 -19.77 13.33
C ARG A 200 9.87 -18.59 14.08
N VAL A 201 9.94 -17.45 13.40
CA VAL A 201 10.16 -16.15 14.05
C VAL A 201 8.82 -15.43 14.08
N VAL A 202 8.38 -15.05 15.28
CA VAL A 202 7.17 -14.28 15.50
C VAL A 202 7.57 -12.85 15.85
N VAL A 203 7.26 -11.91 14.97
CA VAL A 203 7.38 -10.48 15.25
C VAL A 203 6.01 -9.99 15.73
N VAL A 204 5.94 -9.42 16.93
CA VAL A 204 4.67 -9.08 17.57
C VAL A 204 4.72 -7.67 18.14
N ASP A 205 3.59 -6.97 18.07
CA ASP A 205 3.40 -5.68 18.74
C ASP A 205 3.43 -5.89 20.25
N HIS A 206 4.16 -5.06 21.00
CA HIS A 206 4.29 -5.25 22.45
C HIS A 206 2.94 -5.30 23.19
N THR A 207 1.96 -4.49 22.77
CA THR A 207 0.61 -4.52 23.36
C THR A 207 -0.08 -5.86 23.09
N ILE A 208 0.08 -6.37 21.87
CA ILE A 208 -0.45 -7.68 21.46
C ILE A 208 0.30 -8.82 22.16
N GLU A 209 1.60 -8.71 22.40
CA GLU A 209 2.34 -9.69 23.19
C GLU A 209 1.82 -9.74 24.63
N VAL A 210 1.52 -8.59 25.24
CA VAL A 210 0.94 -8.55 26.60
C VAL A 210 -0.44 -9.19 26.63
N LEU A 211 -1.28 -8.94 25.62
CA LEU A 211 -2.65 -9.47 25.56
C LEU A 211 -2.72 -10.95 25.15
N TYR A 212 -1.94 -11.34 24.15
CA TYR A 212 -2.06 -12.62 23.44
C TYR A 212 -0.79 -13.47 23.44
N GLY A 213 0.29 -13.01 24.07
CA GLY A 213 1.58 -13.71 24.08
C GLY A 213 1.51 -15.11 24.69
N GLN A 214 0.66 -15.31 25.70
CA GLN A 214 0.44 -16.66 26.25
C GLN A 214 -0.23 -17.59 25.24
N GLN A 215 -1.26 -17.13 24.53
CA GLN A 215 -1.91 -17.93 23.49
C GLN A 215 -0.96 -18.23 22.32
N ILE A 216 -0.13 -17.25 21.91
CA ILE A 216 0.89 -17.46 20.87
C ILE A 216 1.87 -18.56 21.28
N ARG A 217 2.40 -18.52 22.52
CA ARG A 217 3.33 -19.53 23.03
C ARG A 217 2.68 -20.91 23.11
N GLN A 218 1.48 -20.98 23.67
CA GLN A 218 0.69 -22.23 23.76
C GLN A 218 0.40 -22.82 22.37
N TYR A 219 0.07 -21.99 21.39
CA TYR A 219 -0.16 -22.41 20.02
C TYR A 219 1.09 -23.06 19.42
N MET A 220 2.26 -22.42 19.56
CA MET A 220 3.53 -22.94 19.04
C MET A 220 3.96 -24.23 19.74
N GLU A 221 3.87 -24.26 21.07
CA GLU A 221 4.23 -25.43 21.89
C GLU A 221 3.32 -26.64 21.60
N HIS A 222 2.01 -26.43 21.49
CA HIS A 222 1.06 -27.48 21.16
C HIS A 222 1.33 -28.12 19.80
N ASN A 223 1.77 -27.32 18.83
CA ASN A 223 2.03 -27.76 17.47
C ASN A 223 3.48 -28.23 17.24
N ASP A 224 4.27 -28.37 18.30
CA ASP A 224 5.69 -28.75 18.24
C ASP A 224 6.50 -27.86 17.28
N VAL A 225 6.38 -26.55 17.47
CA VAL A 225 7.12 -25.53 16.72
C VAL A 225 8.19 -24.92 17.62
N ASP A 226 9.45 -24.93 17.20
CA ASP A 226 10.52 -24.15 17.82
C ASP A 226 10.41 -22.68 17.37
N TYR A 227 10.47 -21.73 18.30
CA TYR A 227 10.11 -20.35 18.01
C TYR A 227 10.94 -19.30 18.74
N LYS A 228 11.13 -18.16 18.07
CA LYS A 228 11.65 -16.92 18.66
C LYS A 228 10.58 -15.82 18.57
N ILE A 229 10.29 -15.15 19.68
CA ILE A 229 9.40 -13.98 19.71
C ILE A 229 10.25 -12.72 19.75
N ILE A 230 9.97 -11.79 18.84
CA ILE A 230 10.56 -10.46 18.73
C ILE A 230 9.44 -9.45 19.02
N SER A 231 9.53 -8.76 20.15
CA SER A 231 8.55 -7.78 20.59
C SER A 231 8.97 -6.37 20.18
N LEU A 232 8.09 -5.63 19.51
CA LEU A 232 8.38 -4.29 18.97
C LEU A 232 7.54 -3.21 19.66
N LYS A 233 8.10 -1.99 19.69
CA LYS A 233 7.40 -0.85 20.28
C LYS A 233 6.25 -0.41 19.37
N PRO A 234 5.03 -0.23 19.93
CA PRO A 234 3.85 0.15 19.16
C PRO A 234 3.87 1.63 18.76
N GLY A 235 3.14 1.99 17.70
CA GLY A 235 2.80 3.38 17.38
C GLY A 235 3.71 4.07 16.36
N GLU A 236 3.15 5.11 15.72
CA GLU A 236 3.74 5.78 14.55
C GLU A 236 5.10 6.44 14.85
N ALA A 237 5.32 6.94 16.07
CA ALA A 237 6.60 7.53 16.49
C ALA A 237 7.77 6.53 16.45
N HIS A 238 7.48 5.23 16.51
CA HIS A 238 8.48 4.16 16.40
C HIS A 238 8.52 3.53 15.01
N LYS A 239 7.78 4.05 14.02
CA LYS A 239 7.76 3.57 12.65
C LYS A 239 8.97 4.08 11.85
N ASN A 240 10.16 3.64 12.25
CA ASN A 240 11.44 4.07 11.71
C ASN A 240 12.37 2.88 11.40
N PHE A 241 13.51 3.16 10.79
CA PHE A 241 14.45 2.13 10.34
C PHE A 241 15.16 1.40 11.50
N ASP A 242 15.18 1.95 12.71
CA ASP A 242 15.81 1.29 13.86
C ASP A 242 15.08 -0.01 14.23
N GLN A 243 13.74 -0.03 14.17
CA GLN A 243 12.98 -1.26 14.38
C GLN A 243 13.19 -2.29 13.26
N VAL A 244 13.41 -1.84 12.02
CA VAL A 244 13.77 -2.72 10.89
C VAL A 244 15.13 -3.39 11.13
N TYR A 245 16.11 -2.60 11.60
CA TYR A 245 17.44 -3.09 11.99
C TYR A 245 17.35 -4.10 13.13
N GLU A 246 16.57 -3.82 14.17
CA GLU A 246 16.39 -4.70 15.33
C GLU A 246 15.86 -6.08 14.93
N ILE A 247 14.82 -6.12 14.08
CA ILE A 247 14.30 -7.38 13.53
C ILE A 247 15.39 -8.14 12.77
N ALA A 248 16.12 -7.46 11.88
CA ALA A 248 17.17 -8.08 11.08
C ALA A 248 18.30 -8.66 11.96
N ASN A 249 18.72 -7.94 12.99
CA ASN A 249 19.73 -8.40 13.93
C ASN A 249 19.27 -9.67 14.67
N GLN A 250 18.07 -9.65 15.24
CA GLN A 250 17.55 -10.80 15.98
C GLN A 250 17.28 -12.03 15.11
N ILE A 251 16.92 -11.83 13.83
CA ILE A 251 16.75 -12.91 12.86
C ILE A 251 18.10 -13.53 12.47
N GLU A 252 19.14 -12.71 12.27
CA GLU A 252 20.49 -13.21 11.96
C GLU A 252 21.05 -14.02 13.13
N GLU A 253 20.90 -13.53 14.37
CA GLU A 253 21.29 -14.27 15.58
C GLU A 253 20.57 -15.62 15.71
N TRP A 254 19.32 -15.71 15.28
CA TRP A 254 18.54 -16.96 15.30
C TRP A 254 18.87 -17.91 14.14
N GLY A 255 19.43 -17.37 13.06
CA GLY A 255 19.89 -18.12 11.90
C GLY A 255 18.76 -18.76 11.09
N ILE A 256 17.76 -17.97 10.67
CA ILE A 256 16.63 -18.54 9.89
C ILE A 256 17.07 -19.07 8.52
N ASN A 257 16.37 -20.10 8.06
CA ASN A 257 16.44 -20.55 6.68
C ASN A 257 15.87 -19.50 5.71
N ARG A 258 16.41 -19.42 4.49
CA ARG A 258 16.03 -18.36 3.53
C ARG A 258 14.53 -18.33 3.17
N ARG A 259 13.88 -19.51 3.11
CA ARG A 259 12.49 -19.66 2.63
C ARG A 259 11.62 -20.62 3.42
N LYS A 260 12.22 -21.59 4.12
CA LYS A 260 11.49 -22.66 4.84
C LYS A 260 10.91 -22.21 6.18
N GLU A 261 11.31 -21.04 6.66
CA GLU A 261 10.96 -20.48 7.97
C GLU A 261 10.40 -19.05 7.78
N PRO A 262 9.13 -18.90 7.35
CA PRO A 262 8.53 -17.60 7.18
C PRO A 262 8.43 -16.84 8.52
N ILE A 263 8.59 -15.53 8.45
CA ILE A 263 8.30 -14.63 9.59
C ILE A 263 6.79 -14.55 9.76
N ILE A 264 6.30 -14.63 10.99
CA ILE A 264 4.90 -14.37 11.33
C ILE A 264 4.84 -12.99 12.00
N ALA A 265 4.18 -12.02 11.38
CA ALA A 265 4.00 -10.68 11.94
C ALA A 265 2.58 -10.51 12.49
N ILE A 266 2.44 -10.22 13.79
CA ILE A 266 1.16 -10.14 14.50
C ILE A 266 0.98 -8.76 15.14
N GLY A 267 0.16 -7.89 14.54
CA GLY A 267 -0.02 -6.52 15.02
C GLY A 267 -0.88 -5.62 14.13
N GLY A 268 -0.87 -4.33 14.47
CA GLY A 268 -1.48 -3.28 13.65
C GLY A 268 -0.63 -2.88 12.42
N GLY A 269 -1.11 -1.92 11.64
CA GLY A 269 -0.49 -1.52 10.37
C GLY A 269 0.98 -1.09 10.50
N VAL A 270 1.32 -0.38 11.59
CA VAL A 270 2.71 0.02 11.90
C VAL A 270 3.64 -1.19 11.97
N LEU A 271 3.27 -2.20 12.76
CA LEU A 271 4.09 -3.41 12.92
C LEU A 271 4.21 -4.17 11.59
N LEU A 272 3.10 -4.34 10.88
CA LEU A 272 3.08 -5.12 9.64
C LEU A 272 3.93 -4.47 8.54
N ASP A 273 3.97 -3.14 8.49
CA ASP A 273 4.84 -2.39 7.59
C ASP A 273 6.32 -2.56 7.94
N ILE A 274 6.69 -2.39 9.22
CA ILE A 274 8.08 -2.54 9.69
C ILE A 274 8.57 -3.98 9.46
N ALA A 275 7.77 -4.97 9.89
CA ALA A 275 8.12 -6.39 9.75
C ALA A 275 8.17 -6.81 8.28
N GLY A 276 7.24 -6.30 7.45
CA GLY A 276 7.25 -6.52 6.01
C GLY A 276 8.48 -5.95 5.32
N LEU A 277 8.89 -4.73 5.68
CA LEU A 277 10.11 -4.12 5.15
C LEU A 277 11.36 -4.89 5.59
N ALA A 278 11.46 -5.26 6.87
CA ALA A 278 12.56 -6.07 7.39
C ALA A 278 12.65 -7.43 6.67
N ALA A 279 11.52 -8.10 6.49
CA ALA A 279 11.43 -9.36 5.75
C ALA A 279 11.89 -9.18 4.29
N ASN A 280 11.47 -8.09 3.62
CA ASN A 280 11.83 -7.84 2.24
C ASN A 280 13.31 -7.51 2.04
N LEU A 281 13.93 -6.82 3.02
CA LEU A 281 15.36 -6.49 2.99
C LEU A 281 16.24 -7.68 3.37
N PHE A 282 15.84 -8.48 4.36
CA PHE A 282 16.62 -9.63 4.83
C PHE A 282 16.78 -10.67 3.71
N ARG A 283 18.02 -10.99 3.36
CA ARG A 283 18.40 -11.89 2.24
C ARG A 283 17.68 -11.57 0.91
N ARG A 284 17.37 -10.27 0.72
CA ARG A 284 16.69 -9.69 -0.45
C ARG A 284 15.36 -10.37 -0.74
N ASN A 285 14.56 -10.54 0.32
CA ASN A 285 13.24 -11.15 0.41
C ASN A 285 13.32 -12.41 1.27
N THR A 286 12.67 -12.39 2.43
CA THR A 286 12.34 -13.51 3.29
C THR A 286 10.81 -13.58 3.36
N PRO A 287 10.19 -14.78 3.27
CA PRO A 287 8.74 -14.88 3.27
C PRO A 287 8.12 -14.43 4.60
N ILE A 288 6.94 -13.82 4.52
CA ILE A 288 6.22 -13.29 5.68
C ILE A 288 4.74 -13.70 5.63
N ILE A 289 4.17 -13.99 6.79
CA ILE A 289 2.73 -14.16 7.03
C ILE A 289 2.29 -12.95 7.86
N LYS A 290 1.23 -12.27 7.44
CA LYS A 290 0.66 -11.12 8.17
C LYS A 290 -0.58 -11.57 8.97
N VAL A 291 -0.65 -11.18 10.23
CA VAL A 291 -1.80 -11.38 11.11
C VAL A 291 -2.22 -10.01 11.65
N PRO A 292 -3.13 -9.30 10.94
CA PRO A 292 -3.63 -8.01 11.39
C PRO A 292 -4.48 -8.13 12.65
N THR A 293 -4.21 -7.28 13.65
CA THR A 293 -4.96 -7.24 14.92
C THR A 293 -5.73 -5.91 15.13
N THR A 294 -5.71 -5.03 14.13
CA THR A 294 -6.47 -3.76 14.15
C THR A 294 -7.34 -3.67 12.92
N LEU A 295 -8.50 -3.00 13.01
CA LEU A 295 -9.42 -2.88 11.87
C LEU A 295 -8.74 -2.22 10.66
N MET A 296 -7.95 -1.17 10.91
CA MET A 296 -7.10 -0.50 9.91
C MET A 296 -6.19 -1.49 9.17
N ALA A 297 -5.52 -2.38 9.90
CA ALA A 297 -4.65 -3.37 9.28
C ALA A 297 -5.44 -4.40 8.48
N VAL A 298 -6.62 -4.82 8.96
CA VAL A 298 -7.48 -5.82 8.31
C VAL A 298 -7.93 -5.33 6.93
N VAL A 299 -8.34 -4.06 6.80
CA VAL A 299 -8.97 -3.56 5.57
C VAL A 299 -8.01 -2.81 4.63
N ASP A 300 -6.76 -2.55 5.05
CA ASP A 300 -5.78 -1.82 4.24
C ASP A 300 -4.36 -2.41 4.35
N ALA A 301 -3.65 -2.14 5.46
CA ALA A 301 -2.20 -2.35 5.56
C ALA A 301 -1.73 -3.81 5.41
N SER A 302 -2.58 -4.79 5.72
CA SER A 302 -2.22 -6.21 5.64
C SER A 302 -2.56 -6.87 4.31
N ILE A 303 -3.51 -6.30 3.55
CA ILE A 303 -4.02 -6.92 2.32
C ILE A 303 -3.28 -6.44 1.08
N GLY A 304 -2.69 -5.25 1.14
CA GLY A 304 -1.74 -4.77 0.14
C GLY A 304 -0.33 -5.33 0.32
N VAL A 305 0.54 -4.99 -0.64
CA VAL A 305 1.95 -5.41 -0.63
C VAL A 305 2.89 -4.28 -0.23
N LYS A 306 2.41 -3.06 -0.04
CA LYS A 306 3.26 -1.95 0.40
C LYS A 306 3.75 -2.22 1.81
N THR A 307 5.00 -1.86 2.07
CA THR A 307 5.65 -1.88 3.38
C THR A 307 6.56 -0.68 3.45
N ALA A 308 6.57 0.04 4.57
CA ALA A 308 7.36 1.26 4.67
C ALA A 308 7.68 1.66 6.11
N VAL A 309 8.67 2.54 6.26
CA VAL A 309 8.91 3.32 7.46
C VAL A 309 8.95 4.80 7.13
N ASN A 310 8.75 5.62 8.15
CA ASN A 310 8.88 7.06 8.06
C ASN A 310 10.37 7.43 7.93
N PHE A 311 10.64 8.52 7.22
CA PHE A 311 11.99 9.06 7.07
C PHE A 311 11.94 10.55 7.36
N GLU A 312 12.66 10.95 8.42
CA GLU A 312 12.55 12.30 8.98
C GLU A 312 11.07 12.63 9.26
N HIS A 313 10.57 13.75 8.75
CA HIS A 313 9.18 14.21 8.93
C HIS A 313 8.24 13.71 7.82
N HIS A 314 8.67 12.73 7.00
CA HIS A 314 7.90 12.23 5.87
C HIS A 314 7.36 10.83 6.12
N LYS A 315 6.04 10.70 5.98
CA LYS A 315 5.31 9.43 6.13
C LYS A 315 5.68 8.43 5.04
N ASN A 316 5.95 7.18 5.42
CA ASN A 316 6.12 6.02 4.52
C ASN A 316 7.15 6.22 3.38
N LYS A 317 8.17 7.04 3.59
CA LYS A 317 9.07 7.46 2.50
C LYS A 317 10.06 6.37 2.07
N LEU A 318 10.43 5.47 2.98
CA LEU A 318 11.33 4.36 2.70
C LEU A 318 10.56 3.05 2.77
N GLY A 319 10.43 2.34 1.64
CA GLY A 319 9.59 1.16 1.57
C GLY A 319 9.83 0.28 0.36
N THR A 320 9.13 -0.86 0.34
CA THR A 320 9.14 -1.82 -0.78
C THR A 320 7.75 -2.44 -0.98
N TYR A 321 7.56 -3.08 -2.14
CA TYR A 321 6.40 -3.93 -2.42
C TYR A 321 6.74 -5.38 -2.04
N CYS A 322 6.31 -5.81 -0.86
CA CYS A 322 6.48 -7.14 -0.30
C CYS A 322 5.13 -7.88 -0.17
N ALA A 323 4.84 -8.76 -1.14
CA ALA A 323 3.71 -9.66 -1.04
C ALA A 323 3.91 -10.67 0.12
N PRO A 324 2.93 -10.83 1.02
CA PRO A 324 2.98 -11.89 2.03
C PRO A 324 2.74 -13.26 1.37
N LEU A 325 3.02 -14.35 2.08
CA LEU A 325 2.52 -15.68 1.70
C LEU A 325 1.01 -15.76 1.94
N ALA A 326 0.58 -15.21 3.07
CA ALA A 326 -0.81 -15.12 3.46
C ALA A 326 -1.02 -13.96 4.45
N THR A 327 -2.22 -13.43 4.43
CA THR A 327 -2.80 -12.56 5.43
C THR A 327 -3.97 -13.29 6.07
N PHE A 328 -3.87 -13.61 7.35
CA PHE A 328 -4.92 -14.26 8.13
C PHE A 328 -5.53 -13.25 9.09
N TYR A 329 -6.76 -12.82 8.83
CA TYR A 329 -7.46 -11.91 9.72
C TYR A 329 -8.52 -12.64 10.53
N ASP A 330 -8.51 -12.42 11.84
CA ASP A 330 -9.50 -12.93 12.78
C ASP A 330 -10.15 -11.75 13.48
N LEU A 331 -11.46 -11.58 13.28
CA LEU A 331 -12.21 -10.45 13.83
C LEU A 331 -12.29 -10.51 15.37
N ALA A 332 -12.00 -11.66 16.00
CA ALA A 332 -11.91 -11.77 17.45
C ALA A 332 -10.79 -10.90 18.06
N PHE A 333 -9.74 -10.57 17.30
CA PHE A 333 -8.72 -9.63 17.78
C PHE A 333 -9.28 -8.22 17.99
N LEU A 334 -10.35 -7.84 17.26
CA LEU A 334 -10.95 -6.52 17.37
C LEU A 334 -11.77 -6.35 18.67
N GLU A 335 -12.10 -7.44 19.37
CA GLU A 335 -12.84 -7.39 20.64
C GLU A 335 -12.09 -6.62 21.74
N THR A 336 -10.75 -6.63 21.69
CA THR A 336 -9.90 -5.92 22.67
C THR A 336 -9.48 -4.53 22.20
N LEU A 337 -9.88 -4.12 20.99
CA LEU A 337 -9.52 -2.84 20.40
C LEU A 337 -10.41 -1.73 20.97
N ASP A 338 -9.81 -0.59 21.32
CA ASP A 338 -10.58 0.56 21.78
C ASP A 338 -11.42 1.19 20.65
N LYS A 339 -12.43 1.98 21.04
CA LYS A 339 -13.37 2.61 20.08
C LYS A 339 -12.68 3.60 19.14
N ARG A 340 -11.62 4.27 19.57
CA ARG A 340 -10.87 5.21 18.73
C ARG A 340 -10.13 4.47 17.62
N ASN A 341 -9.54 3.32 17.93
CA ASN A 341 -8.85 2.47 16.97
C ASN A 341 -9.82 1.74 16.01
N LEU A 342 -11.04 1.41 16.47
CA LEU A 342 -12.12 0.95 15.58
C LEU A 342 -12.55 2.07 14.63
N SER A 343 -12.81 3.28 15.15
CA SER A 343 -13.14 4.47 14.36
C SER A 343 -12.08 4.76 13.30
N ASN A 344 -10.81 4.74 13.71
CA ASN A 344 -9.63 4.86 12.85
C ASN A 344 -9.69 3.86 11.67
N GLY A 345 -9.90 2.57 11.92
CA GLY A 345 -10.00 1.58 10.83
C GLY A 345 -11.24 1.76 9.94
N SER A 346 -12.36 2.20 10.52
CA SER A 346 -13.59 2.46 9.77
C SER A 346 -13.47 3.61 8.78
N ALA A 347 -12.52 4.53 8.97
CA ALA A 347 -12.23 5.57 7.98
C ALA A 347 -11.81 4.97 6.62
N GLU A 348 -11.04 3.89 6.61
CA GLU A 348 -10.65 3.23 5.34
C GLU A 348 -11.78 2.43 4.71
N ILE A 349 -12.70 1.91 5.53
CA ILE A 349 -13.95 1.31 5.03
C ILE A 349 -14.80 2.40 4.36
N LEU A 350 -14.94 3.56 5.01
CA LEU A 350 -15.65 4.71 4.46
C LEU A 350 -14.98 5.26 3.20
N LYS A 351 -13.64 5.25 3.11
CA LYS A 351 -12.90 5.59 1.90
C LYS A 351 -13.41 4.77 0.73
N MET A 352 -13.37 3.44 0.84
CA MET A 352 -13.80 2.55 -0.24
C MET A 352 -15.30 2.72 -0.55
N ALA A 353 -16.12 2.92 0.48
CA ALA A 353 -17.55 3.18 0.32
C ALA A 353 -17.83 4.45 -0.51
N CYS A 354 -17.13 5.55 -0.21
CA CYS A 354 -17.35 6.84 -0.88
C CYS A 354 -17.02 6.78 -2.37
N VAL A 355 -15.96 6.07 -2.77
CA VAL A 355 -15.42 6.17 -4.14
C VAL A 355 -15.55 4.92 -4.99
N LYS A 356 -15.95 3.77 -4.43
CA LYS A 356 -16.03 2.51 -5.16
C LYS A 356 -17.29 1.69 -4.92
N ASP A 357 -17.93 1.81 -3.75
CA ASP A 357 -18.99 0.87 -3.37
C ASP A 357 -20.17 1.55 -2.65
N GLU A 358 -21.23 1.86 -3.40
CA GLU A 358 -22.47 2.46 -2.88
C GLU A 358 -23.18 1.54 -1.87
N MET A 359 -23.15 0.22 -2.06
CA MET A 359 -23.78 -0.71 -1.11
C MET A 359 -23.01 -0.77 0.20
N LEU A 360 -21.67 -0.68 0.16
CA LEU A 360 -20.86 -0.54 1.37
C LEU A 360 -21.19 0.78 2.10
N PHE A 361 -21.43 1.87 1.35
CA PHE A 361 -21.85 3.14 1.94
C PHE A 361 -23.20 3.02 2.65
N GLU A 362 -24.19 2.40 2.01
CA GLU A 362 -25.51 2.14 2.62
C GLU A 362 -25.40 1.27 3.88
N LEU A 363 -24.52 0.26 3.89
CA LEU A 363 -24.25 -0.53 5.09
C LEU A 363 -23.70 0.34 6.24
N LEU A 364 -22.78 1.27 5.94
CA LEU A 364 -22.24 2.18 6.95
C LEU A 364 -23.28 3.19 7.45
N GLU A 365 -24.22 3.63 6.61
CA GLU A 365 -25.33 4.49 7.05
C GLU A 365 -26.26 3.79 8.04
N VAL A 366 -26.49 2.49 7.86
CA VAL A 366 -27.41 1.73 8.72
C VAL A 366 -26.71 1.21 9.98
N TYR A 367 -25.46 0.76 9.85
CA TYR A 367 -24.76 0.00 10.89
C TYR A 367 -23.45 0.65 11.39
N GLY A 368 -23.13 1.88 10.98
CA GLY A 368 -21.86 2.54 11.32
C GLY A 368 -21.64 2.67 12.83
N GLU A 369 -22.64 3.16 13.58
CA GLU A 369 -22.57 3.26 15.04
C GLU A 369 -22.43 1.87 15.69
N GLU A 370 -23.24 0.91 15.25
CA GLU A 370 -23.20 -0.48 15.73
C GLU A 370 -21.82 -1.12 15.52
N LEU A 371 -21.18 -0.88 14.38
CA LEU A 371 -19.85 -1.39 14.07
C LEU A 371 -18.84 -0.95 15.14
N ILE A 372 -18.91 0.31 15.57
CA ILE A 372 -18.05 0.83 16.63
C ILE A 372 -18.48 0.26 17.98
N GLU A 373 -19.76 0.33 18.34
CA GLU A 373 -20.28 -0.07 19.65
C GLU A 373 -20.11 -1.56 19.96
N ASN A 374 -20.22 -2.42 18.94
CA ASN A 374 -20.08 -3.88 19.08
C ASN A 374 -18.67 -4.40 18.79
N ASN A 375 -17.64 -3.54 18.82
CA ASN A 375 -16.24 -3.94 18.55
C ASN A 375 -16.04 -4.66 17.22
N CYS A 376 -16.77 -4.23 16.19
CA CYS A 376 -16.85 -4.87 14.88
C CYS A 376 -17.11 -6.39 14.99
N GLN A 377 -18.08 -6.77 15.83
CA GLN A 377 -18.58 -8.14 15.90
C GLN A 377 -19.94 -8.25 15.21
N GLY A 378 -20.24 -9.45 14.70
CA GLY A 378 -21.53 -9.75 14.04
C GLY A 378 -21.51 -9.68 12.51
N GLY A 379 -22.65 -10.07 11.92
CA GLY A 379 -22.77 -10.27 10.46
C GLY A 379 -22.67 -8.99 9.63
N SER A 380 -23.15 -7.86 10.16
CA SER A 380 -23.08 -6.53 9.52
C SER A 380 -21.64 -6.06 9.41
N CYS A 381 -20.85 -6.10 10.49
CA CYS A 381 -19.42 -5.79 10.44
C CYS A 381 -18.68 -6.75 9.49
N SER A 382 -18.89 -8.06 9.61
CA SER A 382 -18.21 -9.04 8.74
C SER A 382 -18.47 -8.74 7.25
N MET A 383 -19.70 -8.37 6.89
CA MET A 383 -20.02 -7.95 5.52
C MET A 383 -19.31 -6.64 5.13
N ALA A 384 -19.32 -5.62 5.98
CA ALA A 384 -18.65 -4.34 5.69
C ALA A 384 -17.14 -4.51 5.49
N VAL A 385 -16.49 -5.30 6.36
CA VAL A 385 -15.07 -5.64 6.27
C VAL A 385 -14.77 -6.39 4.97
N ARG A 386 -15.54 -7.44 4.64
CA ARG A 386 -15.32 -8.22 3.41
C ARG A 386 -15.50 -7.38 2.14
N ARG A 387 -16.52 -6.52 2.09
CA ARG A 387 -16.73 -5.60 0.95
C ARG A 387 -15.57 -4.62 0.82
N SER A 388 -15.10 -4.07 1.93
CA SER A 388 -13.92 -3.18 1.94
C SER A 388 -12.67 -3.88 1.42
N ILE A 389 -12.38 -5.09 1.90
CA ILE A 389 -11.24 -5.91 1.46
C ILE A 389 -11.37 -6.21 -0.04
N GLN A 390 -12.55 -6.63 -0.50
CA GLN A 390 -12.77 -6.94 -1.91
C GLN A 390 -12.56 -5.70 -2.79
N GLY A 391 -13.16 -4.56 -2.43
CA GLY A 391 -12.98 -3.32 -3.18
C GLY A 391 -11.51 -2.85 -3.21
N MET A 392 -10.78 -3.01 -2.10
CA MET A 392 -9.35 -2.69 -2.07
C MET A 392 -8.56 -3.61 -3.00
N LEU A 393 -8.77 -4.93 -2.93
CA LEU A 393 -8.05 -5.91 -3.75
C LEU A 393 -8.33 -5.74 -5.25
N GLU A 394 -9.56 -5.37 -5.63
CA GLU A 394 -9.92 -5.06 -7.03
C GLU A 394 -9.14 -3.86 -7.59
N GLU A 395 -8.70 -2.92 -6.74
CA GLU A 395 -7.88 -1.78 -7.13
C GLU A 395 -6.36 -2.09 -7.10
N LEU A 396 -5.94 -3.00 -6.22
CA LEU A 396 -4.52 -3.33 -6.03
C LEU A 396 -4.03 -4.42 -6.99
N GLU A 397 -4.83 -5.46 -7.25
CA GLU A 397 -4.44 -6.61 -8.08
C GLU A 397 -3.93 -6.21 -9.48
N PRO A 398 -4.63 -5.36 -10.26
CA PRO A 398 -4.16 -4.99 -11.60
C PRO A 398 -3.01 -3.96 -11.58
N ASN A 399 -2.66 -3.40 -10.42
CA ASN A 399 -1.74 -2.28 -10.29
C ASN A 399 -0.84 -2.38 -9.04
N LEU A 400 -0.35 -3.58 -8.76
CA LEU A 400 0.31 -3.93 -7.50
C LEU A 400 1.58 -3.13 -7.17
N TRP A 401 2.28 -2.66 -8.21
CA TRP A 401 3.51 -1.84 -8.12
C TRP A 401 3.26 -0.35 -8.42
N GLU A 402 2.00 0.05 -8.53
CA GLU A 402 1.59 1.44 -8.78
C GLU A 402 2.17 2.04 -10.08
N HIS A 403 2.34 1.25 -11.12
CA HIS A 403 2.72 1.78 -12.43
C HIS A 403 1.68 2.77 -13.00
N ILE A 404 0.42 2.62 -12.59
CA ILE A 404 -0.66 3.58 -12.85
C ILE A 404 -0.89 4.38 -11.57
N LEU A 405 -0.53 5.66 -11.55
CA LEU A 405 -0.68 6.49 -10.33
C LEU A 405 -2.01 7.28 -10.31
N VAL A 406 -2.97 6.91 -11.15
CA VAL A 406 -4.38 7.32 -11.06
C VAL A 406 -5.09 6.22 -10.28
N ARG A 407 -5.21 6.38 -8.96
CA ARG A 407 -5.58 5.30 -8.04
C ARG A 407 -6.79 5.71 -7.20
N VAL A 408 -7.89 4.96 -7.26
CA VAL A 408 -9.11 5.30 -6.50
C VAL A 408 -8.85 5.25 -5.00
N VAL A 409 -8.01 4.31 -4.58
CA VAL A 409 -7.59 4.09 -3.18
C VAL A 409 -6.75 5.23 -2.59
N ASP A 410 -6.35 6.21 -3.41
CA ASP A 410 -5.70 7.45 -2.96
C ASP A 410 -6.70 8.50 -2.43
N TYR A 411 -8.00 8.20 -2.44
CA TYR A 411 -9.00 9.04 -1.79
C TYR A 411 -8.71 9.15 -0.30
N GLY A 412 -8.75 10.39 0.23
CA GLY A 412 -8.30 10.69 1.58
C GLY A 412 -6.78 10.64 1.80
N HIS A 413 -5.98 10.55 0.72
CA HIS A 413 -4.50 10.47 0.78
C HIS A 413 -3.79 11.54 -0.07
N SER A 414 -4.41 12.70 -0.27
CA SER A 414 -3.78 13.84 -0.97
C SER A 414 -3.32 14.95 -0.03
N ILE A 415 -3.84 14.98 1.19
CA ILE A 415 -3.62 15.97 2.25
C ILE A 415 -3.21 15.26 3.54
N SER A 416 -3.80 14.08 3.81
CA SER A 416 -3.70 13.42 5.12
C SER A 416 -2.28 13.14 5.58
N THR A 417 -1.35 12.80 4.69
CA THR A 417 0.03 12.47 5.07
C THR A 417 0.74 13.64 5.75
N GLU A 418 0.59 14.85 5.23
CA GLU A 418 1.19 16.04 5.85
C GLU A 418 0.46 16.42 7.14
N VAL A 419 -0.87 16.37 7.15
CA VAL A 419 -1.68 16.66 8.35
C VAL A 419 -1.34 15.69 9.50
N GLU A 420 -1.16 14.40 9.19
CA GLU A 420 -0.82 13.37 10.15
C GLU A 420 0.56 13.61 10.77
N MET A 421 1.57 13.91 9.94
CA MET A 421 2.93 14.17 10.43
C MET A 421 3.01 15.46 11.28
N VAL A 422 2.30 16.52 10.88
CA VAL A 422 2.21 17.75 11.68
C VAL A 422 1.50 17.49 13.01
N ALA A 423 0.40 16.72 13.00
CA ALA A 423 -0.33 16.40 14.21
C ALA A 423 0.49 15.51 15.16
N LEU A 424 1.32 14.60 14.64
CA LEU A 424 2.19 13.72 15.43
C LEU A 424 3.19 14.51 16.30
N GLU A 425 3.59 15.71 15.88
CA GLU A 425 4.47 16.60 16.62
C GLU A 425 3.73 17.55 17.59
N GLY A 426 2.39 17.58 17.51
CA GLY A 426 1.54 18.45 18.32
C GLY A 426 1.02 17.79 19.61
N ASP A 427 0.18 18.53 20.33
CA ASP A 427 -0.43 18.08 21.59
C ASP A 427 -1.54 17.02 21.39
N GLU A 428 -2.14 16.99 20.21
CA GLU A 428 -3.25 16.10 19.83
C GLU A 428 -2.86 15.26 18.60
N PRO A 429 -2.07 14.19 18.78
CA PRO A 429 -1.66 13.34 17.66
C PRO A 429 -2.88 12.62 17.06
N LEU A 430 -2.96 12.69 15.73
CA LEU A 430 -3.96 11.97 14.95
C LEU A 430 -3.51 10.53 14.69
N LEU A 431 -4.47 9.60 14.71
CA LEU A 431 -4.31 8.30 14.08
C LEU A 431 -4.48 8.45 12.56
N HIS A 432 -3.92 7.51 11.80
CA HIS A 432 -3.92 7.55 10.35
C HIS A 432 -5.30 7.78 9.73
N GLY A 433 -6.29 6.96 10.10
CA GLY A 433 -7.67 7.05 9.63
C GLY A 433 -8.38 8.34 10.04
N GLU A 434 -7.97 8.98 11.14
CA GLU A 434 -8.49 10.31 11.50
C GLU A 434 -7.97 11.37 10.51
N ALA A 435 -6.68 11.33 10.16
CA ALA A 435 -6.11 12.21 9.14
C ALA A 435 -6.69 11.95 7.74
N VAL A 436 -6.88 10.68 7.38
CA VAL A 436 -7.55 10.27 6.13
C VAL A 436 -8.98 10.77 6.10
N ASN A 437 -9.72 10.70 7.21
CA ASN A 437 -11.07 11.23 7.29
C ASN A 437 -11.14 12.75 7.13
N ILE A 438 -10.18 13.49 7.68
CA ILE A 438 -10.10 14.95 7.51
C ILE A 438 -9.87 15.31 6.04
N ASP A 439 -8.99 14.58 5.35
CA ASP A 439 -8.78 14.72 3.91
C ASP A 439 -10.07 14.38 3.13
N MET A 440 -10.73 13.26 3.43
CA MET A 440 -12.03 12.90 2.84
C MET A 440 -13.09 13.99 3.07
N ALA A 441 -13.15 14.59 4.25
CA ALA A 441 -14.08 15.67 4.56
C ALA A 441 -13.83 16.91 3.69
N ILE A 442 -12.56 17.31 3.56
CA ILE A 442 -12.13 18.44 2.73
C ILE A 442 -12.43 18.16 1.25
N THR A 443 -12.02 17.00 0.74
CA THR A 443 -12.22 16.62 -0.67
C THR A 443 -13.69 16.35 -1.01
N THR A 444 -14.50 15.87 -0.08
CA THR A 444 -15.97 15.80 -0.21
C THR A 444 -16.56 17.20 -0.38
N GLN A 445 -16.12 18.17 0.43
CA GLN A 445 -16.58 19.55 0.30
C GLN A 445 -16.14 20.19 -1.03
N MET A 446 -14.94 19.86 -1.52
CA MET A 446 -14.47 20.29 -2.84
C MET A 446 -15.31 19.69 -3.97
N ALA A 447 -15.60 18.39 -3.90
CA ALA A 447 -16.49 17.71 -4.85
C ALA A 447 -17.87 18.37 -4.92
N PHE A 448 -18.43 18.76 -3.76
CA PHE A 448 -19.68 19.51 -3.69
C PHE A 448 -19.56 20.90 -4.33
N ASN A 449 -18.50 21.65 -4.02
CA ASN A 449 -18.25 22.98 -4.60
C ASN A 449 -18.14 22.93 -6.13
N ARG A 450 -17.64 21.82 -6.69
CA ARG A 450 -17.55 21.55 -8.13
C ARG A 450 -18.86 20.99 -8.74
N GLY A 451 -19.89 20.74 -7.95
CA GLY A 451 -21.15 20.15 -8.41
C GLY A 451 -21.05 18.67 -8.78
N LEU A 452 -20.02 17.96 -8.31
CA LEU A 452 -19.83 16.52 -8.56
C LEU A 452 -20.69 15.63 -7.65
N ILE A 453 -21.13 16.18 -6.52
CA ILE A 453 -22.08 15.57 -5.59
C ILE A 453 -23.16 16.57 -5.20
N THR A 454 -24.33 16.05 -4.86
CA THR A 454 -25.47 16.84 -4.39
C THR A 454 -25.34 17.22 -2.91
N THR A 455 -26.16 18.18 -2.47
CA THR A 455 -26.27 18.55 -1.04
C THR A 455 -26.66 17.33 -0.19
N SER A 456 -27.51 16.45 -0.72
CA SER A 456 -27.97 15.24 -0.03
C SER A 456 -26.82 14.27 0.21
N GLU A 457 -26.09 13.92 -0.86
CA GLU A 457 -24.94 13.00 -0.78
C GLU A 457 -23.86 13.53 0.16
N ARG A 458 -23.51 14.82 0.05
CA ARG A 458 -22.57 15.46 0.98
C ARG A 458 -23.02 15.32 2.44
N SER A 459 -24.30 15.54 2.71
CA SER A 459 -24.84 15.47 4.08
C SER A 459 -24.81 14.04 4.61
N ARG A 460 -25.11 13.04 3.76
CA ARG A 460 -25.00 11.62 4.10
C ARG A 460 -23.56 11.26 4.49
N VAL A 461 -22.56 11.66 3.69
CA VAL A 461 -21.13 11.40 3.99
C VAL A 461 -20.75 11.98 5.36
N PHE A 462 -21.07 13.24 5.62
CA PHE A 462 -20.76 13.86 6.92
C PHE A 462 -21.52 13.26 8.11
N GLN A 463 -22.67 12.62 7.87
CA GLN A 463 -23.41 11.88 8.89
C GLN A 463 -22.71 10.57 9.20
N VAL A 464 -22.35 9.77 8.18
CA VAL A 464 -21.60 8.53 8.37
C VAL A 464 -20.25 8.77 9.08
N MET A 465 -19.54 9.84 8.71
CA MET A 465 -18.32 10.24 9.46
C MET A 465 -18.60 10.45 10.95
N ALA A 466 -19.74 11.06 11.29
CA ALA A 466 -20.12 11.27 12.69
C ALA A 466 -20.51 9.98 13.40
N ASP A 467 -21.27 9.10 12.73
CA ASP A 467 -21.73 7.81 13.26
C ASP A 467 -20.54 6.86 13.51
N LEU A 468 -19.49 6.98 12.71
CA LEU A 468 -18.21 6.28 12.90
C LEU A 468 -17.31 6.94 13.95
N GLY A 469 -17.72 8.05 14.58
CA GLY A 469 -16.93 8.76 15.58
C GLY A 469 -15.77 9.58 15.03
N LEU A 470 -15.76 9.90 13.73
CA LEU A 470 -14.65 10.58 13.05
C LEU A 470 -14.85 12.10 13.00
N SER A 471 -13.77 12.82 13.34
CA SER A 471 -13.74 14.29 13.22
C SER A 471 -13.49 14.75 11.79
N VAL A 472 -14.16 15.83 11.38
CA VAL A 472 -14.07 16.39 10.02
C VAL A 472 -12.99 17.45 9.86
N TRP A 473 -12.35 17.87 10.95
CA TRP A 473 -11.29 18.87 10.97
C TRP A 473 -10.41 18.71 12.22
N HIS A 474 -9.17 19.19 12.14
CA HIS A 474 -8.19 19.22 13.22
C HIS A 474 -7.32 20.49 13.08
N PRO A 475 -6.79 21.08 14.18
CA PRO A 475 -5.93 22.27 14.10
C PRO A 475 -4.70 22.14 13.19
N ALA A 476 -4.16 20.93 13.01
CA ALA A 476 -3.06 20.68 12.07
C ALA A 476 -3.46 20.83 10.59
N ALA A 477 -4.76 20.73 10.26
CA ALA A 477 -5.29 20.86 8.91
C ALA A 477 -5.58 22.32 8.56
N THR A 478 -4.55 23.16 8.58
CA THR A 478 -4.61 24.53 8.08
C THR A 478 -4.61 24.53 6.55
N ALA A 479 -5.11 25.61 5.92
CA ALA A 479 -5.11 25.72 4.47
C ALA A 479 -3.71 25.55 3.86
N GLU A 480 -2.67 26.10 4.52
CA GLU A 480 -1.28 25.99 4.10
C GLU A 480 -0.77 24.54 4.16
N ILE A 481 -1.02 23.82 5.25
CA ILE A 481 -0.62 22.41 5.39
C ILE A 481 -1.38 21.54 4.39
N CYS A 482 -2.68 21.78 4.20
CA CYS A 482 -3.46 21.03 3.22
C CYS A 482 -2.98 21.28 1.79
N TRP A 483 -2.65 22.52 1.43
CA TRP A 483 -2.08 22.83 0.12
C TRP A 483 -0.71 22.19 -0.07
N LYS A 484 0.16 22.25 0.94
CA LYS A 484 1.45 21.55 0.97
C LYS A 484 1.28 20.04 0.74
N GLY A 485 0.27 19.42 1.34
CA GLY A 485 -0.07 18.02 1.09
C GLY A 485 -0.31 17.72 -0.39
N ILE A 486 -1.12 18.53 -1.07
CA ILE A 486 -1.41 18.35 -2.50
C ILE A 486 -0.16 18.56 -3.35
N ASP A 487 0.67 19.55 -3.04
CA ASP A 487 1.94 19.81 -3.76
C ASP A 487 2.95 18.65 -3.59
N ASP A 488 3.12 18.17 -2.35
CA ASP A 488 3.99 17.03 -2.04
C ASP A 488 3.50 15.76 -2.74
N MET A 489 2.19 15.52 -2.71
CA MET A 489 1.60 14.35 -3.35
C MET A 489 1.67 14.44 -4.88
N SER A 490 1.63 15.65 -5.44
CA SER A 490 1.85 15.85 -6.88
C SER A 490 3.24 15.37 -7.30
N ARG A 491 4.27 15.62 -6.48
CA ARG A 491 5.61 15.07 -6.72
C ARG A 491 5.66 13.55 -6.60
N ALA A 492 4.96 12.98 -5.61
CA ALA A 492 4.86 11.53 -5.46
C ALA A 492 4.08 10.87 -6.61
N ARG A 493 3.24 11.63 -7.31
CA ARG A 493 2.41 11.19 -8.45
C ARG A 493 2.95 11.68 -9.80
N ASP A 494 4.28 11.81 -9.92
CA ASP A 494 5.01 12.20 -11.14
C ASP A 494 4.64 13.58 -11.72
N GLY A 495 4.48 14.58 -10.85
CA GLY A 495 4.24 15.97 -11.22
C GLY A 495 2.78 16.31 -11.52
N PHE A 496 1.85 15.39 -11.23
CA PHE A 496 0.41 15.59 -11.42
C PHE A 496 -0.33 15.38 -10.10
N GLN A 497 -1.35 16.20 -9.81
CA GLN A 497 -2.09 16.08 -8.57
C GLN A 497 -2.83 14.73 -8.47
N ARG A 498 -3.50 14.32 -9.57
CA ARG A 498 -4.31 13.09 -9.71
C ARG A 498 -5.17 12.84 -8.47
N VAL A 499 -5.81 13.89 -7.95
CA VAL A 499 -6.61 13.82 -6.72
C VAL A 499 -7.95 13.17 -7.06
N PRO A 500 -8.30 12.03 -6.44
CA PRO A 500 -9.64 11.47 -6.57
C PRO A 500 -10.64 12.33 -5.80
N LEU A 501 -11.71 12.72 -6.48
CA LEU A 501 -12.88 13.38 -5.90
C LEU A 501 -14.12 12.51 -6.12
N MET A 502 -15.05 12.52 -5.18
CA MET A 502 -16.35 11.84 -5.34
C MET A 502 -17.11 12.40 -6.55
N ARG A 503 -17.78 11.50 -7.29
CA ARG A 503 -18.73 11.84 -8.37
C ARG A 503 -20.01 11.01 -8.20
N GLY A 504 -20.87 11.49 -7.32
CA GLY A 504 -21.85 10.66 -6.61
C GLY A 504 -21.19 9.76 -5.56
N ILE A 505 -22.01 9.06 -4.78
CA ILE A 505 -21.54 8.03 -3.83
C ILE A 505 -21.14 6.75 -4.59
N GLY A 506 -20.07 6.09 -4.13
CA GLY A 506 -19.54 4.86 -4.70
C GLY A 506 -18.75 5.04 -5.99
N ARG A 507 -18.42 6.29 -6.37
CA ARG A 507 -17.73 6.61 -7.63
C ARG A 507 -16.76 7.78 -7.46
N ALA A 508 -15.66 7.75 -8.21
CA ALA A 508 -14.67 8.83 -8.24
C ALA A 508 -14.39 9.35 -9.64
N THR A 509 -13.84 10.56 -9.67
CA THR A 509 -13.16 11.16 -10.82
C THR A 509 -11.82 11.74 -10.38
N PHE A 510 -10.88 11.97 -11.30
CA PHE A 510 -9.55 12.46 -10.98
C PHE A 510 -9.32 13.85 -11.55
N VAL A 511 -8.73 14.74 -10.74
CA VAL A 511 -8.50 16.13 -11.11
C VAL A 511 -7.02 16.51 -10.97
N ASN A 512 -6.59 17.50 -11.76
CA ASN A 512 -5.22 18.03 -11.79
C ASN A 512 -5.19 19.57 -11.71
N ASP A 513 -6.31 20.19 -11.38
CA ASP A 513 -6.55 21.63 -11.43
C ASP A 513 -7.09 22.16 -10.09
N ILE A 514 -6.83 21.47 -8.98
CA ILE A 514 -7.13 22.00 -7.64
C ILE A 514 -6.24 23.21 -7.40
N THR A 515 -6.83 24.29 -6.91
CA THR A 515 -6.13 25.52 -6.53
C THR A 515 -6.07 25.69 -5.01
N GLU A 516 -5.11 26.48 -4.54
CA GLU A 516 -4.96 26.83 -3.13
C GLU A 516 -6.24 27.47 -2.56
N GLU A 517 -6.93 28.31 -3.34
CA GLU A 517 -8.20 28.94 -2.93
C GLU A 517 -9.36 27.94 -2.83
N GLU A 518 -9.35 26.87 -3.62
CA GLU A 518 -10.33 25.80 -3.49
C GLU A 518 -10.12 25.02 -2.19
N VAL A 519 -8.87 24.68 -1.87
CA VAL A 519 -8.49 24.01 -0.62
C VAL A 519 -8.86 24.89 0.58
N ALA A 520 -8.44 26.16 0.58
CA ALA A 520 -8.71 27.09 1.68
C ALA A 520 -10.21 27.21 1.99
N ARG A 521 -11.06 27.32 0.96
CA ARG A 521 -12.52 27.39 1.13
C ARG A 521 -13.11 26.10 1.71
N ALA A 522 -12.60 24.94 1.30
CA ALA A 522 -13.05 23.65 1.81
C ALA A 522 -12.62 23.43 3.27
N VAL A 523 -11.38 23.79 3.62
CA VAL A 523 -10.86 23.77 5.00
C VAL A 523 -11.70 24.67 5.91
N GLU A 524 -11.98 25.92 5.50
CA GLU A 524 -12.80 26.85 6.29
C GLU A 524 -14.22 26.32 6.54
N TYR A 525 -14.79 25.60 5.57
CA TYR A 525 -16.09 24.96 5.76
C TYR A 525 -16.02 23.84 6.82
N CYS A 526 -15.05 22.93 6.70
CA CYS A 526 -14.88 21.81 7.63
C CYS A 526 -14.58 22.29 9.06
N GLN A 527 -13.74 23.31 9.21
CA GLN A 527 -13.47 23.95 10.50
C GLN A 527 -14.76 24.49 11.15
N ARG A 528 -15.54 25.30 10.42
CA ARG A 528 -16.81 25.84 10.95
C ARG A 528 -17.84 24.77 11.26
N LEU A 529 -17.86 23.68 10.48
CA LEU A 529 -18.74 22.54 10.74
C LEU A 529 -18.35 21.83 12.04
N HIS A 530 -17.06 21.62 12.27
CA HIS A 530 -16.54 21.03 13.50
C HIS A 530 -16.85 21.89 14.73
N GLU A 531 -16.57 23.20 14.68
CA GLU A 531 -16.83 24.15 15.76
C GLU A 531 -18.33 24.19 16.14
N LYS A 532 -19.24 24.17 15.16
CA LYS A 532 -20.69 24.12 15.42
C LYS A 532 -21.12 22.85 16.13
N LYS A 533 -20.49 21.69 15.86
CA LYS A 533 -20.77 20.43 16.55
C LYS A 533 -20.26 20.45 18.00
N LEU A 534 -19.10 21.04 18.26
CA LEU A 534 -18.60 21.25 19.63
C LEU A 534 -19.54 22.12 20.47
N VAL A 535 -20.09 23.18 19.87
CA VAL A 535 -21.08 24.04 20.55
C VAL A 535 -22.38 23.29 20.87
N LYS A 536 -22.84 22.41 19.96
CA LYS A 536 -24.07 21.61 20.17
C LYS A 536 -23.90 20.46 21.18
N SER A 537 -22.70 19.88 21.29
CA SER A 537 -22.39 18.77 22.20
C SER A 537 -22.07 19.22 23.65
N GLY A 538 -22.03 20.52 23.91
CA GLY A 538 -22.14 21.05 25.27
C GLY A 538 -20.88 20.95 26.13
N SER A 539 -19.69 21.26 25.59
CA SER A 539 -18.47 21.40 26.42
C SER A 539 -17.41 22.34 25.84
N ILE A 540 -17.66 23.66 25.79
CA ILE A 540 -16.60 24.67 26.01
C ILE A 540 -17.21 25.87 26.77
N LYS A 541 -16.87 26.01 28.06
CA LYS A 541 -16.76 27.35 28.66
C LYS A 541 -15.64 28.04 27.91
N ALA A 542 -15.96 29.11 27.18
CA ALA A 542 -14.98 29.97 26.54
C ALA A 542 -13.85 30.28 27.53
N ARG A 543 -12.63 29.78 27.27
CA ARG A 543 -11.43 30.33 27.89
C ARG A 543 -10.97 31.47 27.00
N PRO A 544 -10.81 32.69 27.54
CA PRO A 544 -10.34 33.81 26.74
C PRO A 544 -8.89 33.56 26.36
N THR A 545 -8.60 33.78 25.08
CA THR A 545 -7.27 33.89 24.50
C THR A 545 -6.46 34.92 25.30
N VAL A 546 -5.46 34.48 26.07
CA VAL A 546 -4.43 35.38 26.57
C VAL A 546 -3.40 35.49 25.47
N ALA A 547 -3.44 36.61 24.77
CA ALA A 547 -2.30 37.09 24.00
C ALA A 547 -1.10 37.23 24.93
N VAL A 548 -0.03 36.47 24.68
CA VAL A 548 1.28 36.78 25.23
C VAL A 548 2.06 37.51 24.14
N MET A 549 1.96 38.84 24.18
CA MET A 549 3.08 39.69 23.79
C MET A 549 4.14 39.57 24.90
N VAL A 550 5.31 39.00 24.58
CA VAL A 550 6.68 39.56 24.69
C VAL A 550 7.62 38.52 24.12
#